data_AF-E0M4A2-F1
#
_entry.id   AF-E0M4A2-F1
#
_cell.length_a   1.000
_cell.length_b   1.000
_cell.length_c   1.000
_cell.angle_alpha   90.00
_cell.angle_beta   90.00
_cell.angle_gamma   90.00
#
_symmetry.space_group_name_H-M   'P 1'
#
loop_
_entity.id
_entity.type
_entity.pdbx_description
1 polymer ?
#
loop_
_entity_poly.entity_id
_entity_poly.type
_entity_poly.pdbx_seq_one_letter_code
_entity_poly.pdbx_strand_id
1 'polypeptide(L)'
;MGQDKPYHYHTVCYMGDNGKMRSGIVQLATRQISRQTLENVRATLSFDENAVLISHSYLGRMTQTEYETGEIKVPSVLLNVLMIITVAAIAVTALKLL
;
A
#
# COMPACT_ATOMS: atom_id res chain seq x y z
N MET A 1 0.38 14.66 -17.19
CA MET A 1 0.87 14.83 -15.80
C MET A 1 -0.21 14.28 -14.88
N GLY A 2 -0.10 13.00 -14.53
CA GLY A 2 -1.11 12.29 -13.74
C GLY A 2 -1.15 12.83 -12.32
N GLN A 3 -2.35 13.07 -11.81
CA GLN A 3 -2.55 13.52 -10.44
C GLN A 3 -1.91 12.53 -9.47
N ASP A 4 -1.11 13.03 -8.55
CA ASP A 4 -0.43 12.29 -7.48
C ASP A 4 -1.44 11.86 -6.40
N LYS A 5 -2.51 11.18 -6.85
CA LYS A 5 -3.60 10.72 -6.01
C LYS A 5 -3.23 9.33 -5.47
N PRO A 6 -3.37 9.12 -4.15
CA PRO A 6 -3.01 7.85 -3.57
C PRO A 6 -4.06 6.77 -3.87
N TYR A 7 -3.60 5.64 -4.37
CA TYR A 7 -4.38 4.43 -4.65
C TYR A 7 -4.05 3.31 -3.65
N HIS A 8 -4.90 2.30 -3.60
CA HIS A 8 -4.65 1.07 -2.86
C HIS A 8 -3.88 0.09 -3.73
N TYR A 9 -2.69 -0.29 -3.28
CA TYR A 9 -1.80 -1.21 -3.99
C TYR A 9 -1.97 -2.63 -3.46
N HIS A 10 -2.07 -3.58 -4.37
CA HIS A 10 -2.14 -5.00 -4.08
C HIS A 10 -1.14 -5.75 -4.94
N THR A 11 -0.54 -6.79 -4.37
CA THR A 11 0.20 -7.81 -5.14
C THR A 11 -0.66 -9.06 -5.24
N VAL A 12 -0.69 -9.64 -6.43
CA VAL A 12 -1.49 -10.82 -6.77
C VAL A 12 -0.59 -11.79 -7.50
N CYS A 13 -0.49 -13.03 -7.03
CA CYS A 13 0.34 -14.06 -7.64
C CYS A 13 -0.52 -15.22 -8.13
N TYR A 14 -0.31 -15.60 -9.39
CA TYR A 14 -0.93 -16.77 -10.01
C TYR A 14 0.12 -17.81 -10.35
N MET A 15 -0.31 -19.07 -10.31
CA MET A 15 0.45 -20.21 -10.81
C MET A 15 -0.33 -20.91 -11.91
N GLY A 16 0.31 -21.11 -13.06
CA GLY A 16 -0.22 -21.91 -14.16
C GLY A 16 -0.09 -23.40 -13.88
N ASP A 17 -0.81 -24.20 -14.66
CA ASP A 17 -0.73 -25.66 -14.69
C ASP A 17 0.69 -26.21 -14.91
N ASN A 18 1.50 -25.49 -15.66
CA ASN A 18 2.91 -25.77 -15.92
C ASN A 18 3.85 -25.44 -14.74
N GLY A 19 3.30 -25.06 -13.57
CA GLY A 19 4.04 -24.70 -12.36
C GLY A 19 4.73 -23.34 -12.43
N LYS A 20 4.61 -22.58 -13.53
CA LYS A 20 5.18 -21.23 -13.62
C LYS A 20 4.33 -20.27 -12.79
N MET A 21 5.01 -19.46 -11.99
CA MET A 21 4.40 -18.41 -11.19
C MET A 21 4.68 -17.04 -11.79
N ARG A 22 3.67 -16.16 -11.79
CA ARG A 22 3.83 -14.74 -12.11
C ARG A 22 3.01 -13.92 -11.15
N SER A 23 3.55 -12.77 -10.76
CA SER A 23 2.86 -11.80 -9.93
C SER A 23 2.63 -10.50 -10.68
N GLY A 24 1.53 -9.84 -10.33
CA GLY A 24 1.15 -8.53 -10.85
C GLY A 24 0.82 -7.59 -9.70
N ILE A 25 0.97 -6.30 -9.99
CA ILE A 25 0.60 -5.22 -9.07
C ILE A 25 -0.67 -4.57 -9.59
N VAL A 26 -1.62 -4.36 -8.70
CA VAL A 26 -2.91 -3.76 -9.01
C VAL A 26 -3.07 -2.49 -8.21
N GLN A 27 -3.48 -1.42 -8.90
CA GLN A 27 -3.80 -0.13 -8.30
C GLN A 27 -5.32 0.03 -8.33
N LEU A 28 -5.93 0.26 -7.16
CA LEU A 28 -7.38 0.37 -7.00
C LEU A 28 -7.75 1.64 -6.26
N ALA A 29 -8.89 2.26 -6.63
CA ALA A 29 -9.44 3.38 -5.89
C ALA A 29 -9.97 2.97 -4.51
N THR A 30 -10.32 1.69 -4.34
CA THR A 30 -10.84 1.11 -3.09
C THR A 30 -9.92 0.00 -2.60
N ARG A 31 -9.92 -0.25 -1.28
CA ARG A 31 -9.16 -1.35 -0.67
C ARG A 31 -9.65 -2.74 -1.07
N GLN A 32 -10.89 -2.87 -1.52
CA GLN A 32 -11.46 -4.15 -1.93
C GLN A 32 -11.06 -4.50 -3.35
N ILE A 33 -10.61 -5.74 -3.54
CA ILE A 33 -10.36 -6.30 -4.87
C ILE A 33 -11.59 -7.08 -5.34
N SER A 34 -12.07 -6.77 -6.54
CA SER A 34 -13.20 -7.47 -7.13
C SER A 34 -12.74 -8.74 -7.85
N ARG A 35 -13.66 -9.71 -8.01
CA ARG A 35 -13.39 -10.91 -8.83
C ARG A 35 -13.00 -10.55 -10.26
N GLN A 36 -13.69 -9.59 -10.88
CA GLN A 36 -13.37 -9.13 -12.24
C GLN A 36 -11.93 -8.61 -12.32
N THR A 37 -11.47 -7.89 -11.30
CA THR A 37 -10.09 -7.38 -11.23
C THR A 37 -9.08 -8.53 -11.19
N LEU A 38 -9.34 -9.57 -10.39
CA LEU A 38 -8.50 -10.77 -10.31
C LEU A 38 -8.43 -11.51 -11.65
N GLU A 39 -9.56 -11.67 -12.32
CA GLU A 39 -9.63 -12.30 -13.65
C GLU A 39 -8.87 -11.51 -14.71
N ASN A 40 -8.95 -10.16 -14.67
CA ASN A 40 -8.19 -9.29 -15.56
C ASN A 40 -6.69 -9.38 -15.32
N VAL A 41 -6.26 -9.49 -14.06
CA VAL A 41 -4.83 -9.66 -13.71
C VAL A 41 -4.32 -11.00 -14.21
N ARG A 42 -5.07 -12.09 -13.99
CA ARG A 42 -4.74 -13.42 -14.51
C ARG A 42 -4.52 -13.39 -16.02
N ALA A 43 -5.46 -12.79 -16.76
CA ALA A 43 -5.38 -12.64 -18.21
C ALA A 43 -4.17 -11.78 -18.64
N THR A 44 -3.91 -10.67 -17.94
CA THR A 44 -2.77 -9.76 -18.21
C THR A 44 -1.43 -10.47 -18.00
N LEU A 45 -1.35 -11.36 -17.00
CA LEU A 45 -0.18 -12.20 -16.74
C LEU A 45 -0.02 -13.35 -17.75
N SER A 46 -0.87 -13.42 -18.77
CA SER A 46 -0.90 -14.44 -19.82
C SER A 46 -1.13 -15.85 -19.27
N PHE A 47 -1.93 -15.96 -18.21
CA PHE A 47 -2.41 -17.25 -17.73
C PHE A 47 -3.79 -17.57 -18.32
N ASP A 48 -4.04 -18.86 -18.52
CA ASP A 48 -5.37 -19.37 -18.85
C ASP A 48 -6.29 -19.37 -17.62
N GLU A 49 -7.53 -19.81 -17.81
CA GLU A 49 -8.56 -19.87 -16.77
C GLU A 49 -8.31 -20.92 -15.67
N ASN A 50 -7.39 -21.85 -15.89
CA ASN A 50 -7.05 -22.90 -14.95
C ASN A 50 -5.97 -22.45 -13.94
N ALA A 51 -5.34 -21.30 -14.16
CA ALA A 51 -4.35 -20.77 -13.24
C ALA A 51 -4.95 -20.48 -11.86
N VAL A 52 -4.22 -20.89 -10.82
CA VAL A 52 -4.64 -20.80 -9.43
C VAL A 52 -4.08 -19.53 -8.80
N LEU A 53 -4.92 -18.80 -8.08
CA LEU A 53 -4.49 -17.70 -7.22
C LEU A 53 -3.73 -18.27 -6.02
N ILE A 54 -2.43 -17.99 -5.94
CA ILE A 54 -1.55 -18.49 -4.88
C ILE A 54 -1.50 -17.53 -3.71
N SER A 55 -1.39 -16.23 -3.99
CA SER A 55 -1.29 -15.23 -2.95
C SER A 55 -1.88 -13.90 -3.36
N HIS A 56 -2.40 -13.20 -2.36
CA HIS A 56 -2.88 -11.84 -2.45
C HIS A 56 -2.45 -11.09 -1.19
N SER A 57 -1.74 -9.97 -1.37
CA SER A 57 -1.34 -9.12 -0.26
C SER A 57 -1.66 -7.66 -0.54
N TYR A 58 -2.20 -6.98 0.47
CA TYR A 58 -2.42 -5.54 0.45
C TYR A 58 -1.15 -4.82 0.88
N LEU A 59 -0.63 -3.95 0.01
CA LEU A 59 0.63 -3.23 0.22
C LEU A 59 0.45 -1.89 0.92
N GLY A 60 -0.76 -1.32 0.87
CA GLY A 60 -1.07 -0.03 1.49
C GLY A 60 -1.72 0.94 0.53
N ARG A 61 -2.02 2.13 1.06
CA ARG A 61 -2.51 3.26 0.29
C ARG A 61 -1.35 4.22 0.09
N MET A 62 -0.96 4.45 -1.15
CA MET A 62 0.22 5.24 -1.49
C MET A 62 0.06 5.89 -2.87
N THR A 63 0.81 6.95 -3.10
CA THR A 63 1.01 7.53 -4.43
C THR A 63 1.90 6.65 -5.29
N GLN A 64 1.94 6.92 -6.60
CA GLN A 64 2.82 6.20 -7.51
C GLN A 64 4.30 6.41 -7.15
N THR A 65 4.69 7.64 -6.82
CA THR A 65 6.05 7.95 -6.40
C THR A 65 6.44 7.22 -5.12
N GLU A 66 5.57 7.17 -4.11
CA GLU A 66 5.84 6.42 -2.87
C GLU A 66 5.99 4.91 -3.14
N TYR A 67 5.19 4.36 -4.06
CA TYR A 67 5.32 2.95 -4.47
C TYR A 67 6.66 2.66 -5.17
N GLU A 68 7.04 3.50 -6.14
CA GLU A 68 8.26 3.31 -6.95
C GLU A 68 9.54 3.53 -6.15
N THR A 69 9.54 4.49 -5.23
CA THR A 69 10.71 4.82 -4.40
C THR A 69 10.81 3.97 -3.13
N GLY A 70 9.69 3.40 -2.66
CA GLY A 70 9.60 2.76 -1.35
C GLY A 70 9.63 3.74 -0.17
N GLU A 71 9.70 5.04 -0.43
CA GLU A 71 9.73 6.08 0.58
C GLU A 71 8.31 6.47 0.99
N ILE A 72 7.79 5.87 2.05
CA ILE A 72 6.50 6.24 2.62
C ILE A 72 6.71 7.47 3.51
N LYS A 73 6.23 8.64 3.07
CA LYS A 73 6.29 9.85 3.89
C LYS A 73 5.36 9.69 5.08
N VAL A 74 5.93 9.64 6.28
CA VAL A 74 5.16 9.65 7.52
C VAL A 74 4.34 10.95 7.55
N PRO A 75 3.03 10.91 7.91
CA PRO A 75 2.22 12.11 8.00
C PRO A 75 2.88 13.10 8.98
N SER A 76 3.50 14.14 8.43
CA SER A 76 4.26 15.14 9.19
C SER A 76 3.42 15.81 10.27
N VAL A 77 2.11 15.91 10.06
CA VAL A 77 1.16 16.44 11.04
C VAL A 77 1.15 15.63 12.33
N LEU A 78 1.11 14.29 12.26
CA LEU A 78 1.05 13.45 13.45
C LEU A 78 2.35 13.55 14.26
N LEU A 79 3.49 13.56 13.56
CA LEU A 79 4.81 13.75 14.15
C LEU A 79 4.95 15.13 14.79
N ASN A 80 4.48 16.18 14.11
CA ASN A 80 4.49 17.55 14.64
C ASN A 80 3.60 17.67 15.89
N VAL A 81 2.40 17.09 15.87
CA VAL A 81 1.51 17.07 17.05
C VAL A 81 2.16 16.34 18.22
N LEU A 82 2.78 15.18 17.97
CA LEU A 82 3.49 14.43 19.01
C LEU A 82 4.65 15.25 19.60
N MET A 83 5.44 15.93 18.77
CA MET A 83 6.53 16.80 19.22
C MET A 83 6.00 17.95 20.08
N ILE A 84 4.93 18.62 19.66
CA ILE A 84 4.31 19.71 20.44
C ILE A 84 3.85 19.23 21.81
N ILE A 85 3.16 18.08 21.87
CA ILE A 85 2.69 17.50 23.14
C ILE A 85 3.87 17.17 24.06
N THR A 86 4.93 16.58 23.51
CA THR A 86 6.13 16.21 24.28
C THR A 86 6.81 17.44 24.86
N VAL A 87 7.01 18.50 24.07
CA VAL A 87 7.61 19.76 24.52
C VAL A 87 6.75 20.42 25.61
N ALA A 88 5.43 20.46 25.43
CA ALA A 88 4.52 21.02 26.42
C ALA A 88 4.56 20.25 27.75
N ALA A 89 4.61 18.92 27.70
CA ALA A 89 4.72 18.08 28.89
C ALA A 89 6.01 18.35 29.67
N ILE A 90 7.15 18.46 28.96
CA ILE A 90 8.46 18.80 29.55
C ILE A 90 8.44 20.20 30.19
N ALA A 91 7.84 21.19 29.52
CA ALA A 91 7.73 22.54 30.05
C ALA A 91 6.90 22.57 31.34
N VAL A 92 5.77 21.86 31.38
CA VAL A 92 4.91 21.78 32.58
C VAL A 92 5.60 21.08 33.75
N THR A 93 6.32 19.98 33.50
CA THR A 93 7.08 19.31 34.57
C THR A 93 8.23 20.17 35.07
N ALA A 94 8.97 20.85 34.20
CA ALA A 94 10.01 21.79 34.59
C ALA A 94 9.46 22.95 35.44
N LEU A 95 8.29 23.50 35.06
CA LEU A 95 7.63 24.58 35.82
C LEU A 95 7.16 24.13 37.21
N LYS A 96 6.79 22.84 37.38
CA LYS A 96 6.41 22.27 38.68
C LYS A 96 7.59 21.93 39.59
N LEU A 97 8.80 21.87 39.05
CA LEU A 97 10.04 21.56 39.78
C LEU A 97 10.81 22.81 40.23
N LEU A 98 10.37 24.00 39.81
CA LEU A 98 10.79 25.33 40.26
C LEU A 98 9.90 25.81 41.41
#